data_AF-A0A0D2CVN9-F1
#
_entry.id   AF-A0A0D2CVN9-F1
#
_cell.length_a   1.000
_cell.length_b   1.000
_cell.length_c   1.000
_cell.angle_alpha   90.00
_cell.angle_beta   90.00
_cell.angle_gamma   90.00
#
_symmetry.space_group_name_H-M   'P 1'
#
loop_
_entity.id
_entity.type
_entity.pdbx_description
1 polymer ?
#
loop_
_entity_poly.entity_id
_entity_poly.type
_entity_poly.pdbx_seq_one_letter_code
_entity_poly.pdbx_strand_id
1 'polypeptide(L)'
;MFGYTLPKPSPNRSPLSSSGQLPAFTSIEGARDCLHKILEFVQGLRLQVFQVHSSSSPEYISAQNPLLEREQQAALLLVESWRRNLEHFITQPAMSADQHSQALLILRAQYLITKIGACASLDPSKTNHEEHLGDFKGITVAAEEGLTKFPLEEEAMSFSFEMSFLAPLYLTALKCRDSTVRRKALELMRLTGAKEGLWLRAELICVAARAMELEEGLAVFGSEGNPSGTTDRGPVLFFDVLAGLNYRKDGKTFVDVVYLTYDATSAQHWHTMQETLLVGE
;
A
#
# COMPACT_ATOMS: atom_id res chain seq x y z
N MET A 1 -12.86 -11.34 -2.79
CA MET A 1 -12.79 -10.62 -4.08
C MET A 1 -11.62 -9.66 -4.04
N PHE A 2 -10.37 -10.14 -4.03
CA PHE A 2 -9.18 -9.57 -4.70
C PHE A 2 -8.05 -10.59 -4.53
N GLY A 3 -7.51 -11.09 -5.65
CA GLY A 3 -6.62 -12.24 -5.72
C GLY A 3 -7.12 -13.19 -6.81
N TYR A 4 -6.47 -13.11 -7.98
CA TYR A 4 -6.70 -13.91 -9.19
C TYR A 4 -8.11 -13.92 -9.77
N THR A 5 -8.65 -12.72 -9.98
CA THR A 5 -9.23 -12.29 -11.26
C THR A 5 -9.45 -10.79 -11.08
N LEU A 6 -8.49 -9.98 -11.52
CA LEU A 6 -8.90 -8.69 -12.04
C LEU A 6 -9.92 -9.03 -13.14
N PRO A 7 -11.16 -8.52 -13.10
CA PRO A 7 -11.92 -8.44 -14.33
C PRO A 7 -10.97 -7.81 -15.35
N LYS A 8 -10.89 -8.36 -16.58
CA LYS A 8 -10.36 -7.57 -17.69
C LYS A 8 -10.95 -6.18 -17.52
N PRO A 9 -10.13 -5.10 -17.54
CA PRO A 9 -10.63 -3.75 -17.29
C PRO A 9 -11.91 -3.62 -18.09
N SER A 10 -13.03 -3.38 -17.39
CA SER A 10 -14.29 -3.13 -18.08
C SER A 10 -13.97 -2.05 -19.11
N PRO A 11 -14.31 -2.23 -20.40
CA PRO A 11 -14.10 -1.18 -21.39
C PRO A 11 -14.81 0.13 -20.97
N ASN A 12 -15.71 0.05 -19.99
CA ASN A 12 -16.33 1.16 -19.30
C ASN A 12 -15.75 1.39 -17.89
N ARG A 13 -14.44 1.60 -17.74
CA ARG A 13 -13.94 2.43 -16.61
C ARG A 13 -14.64 3.78 -16.78
N SER A 14 -15.50 4.18 -15.84
CA SER A 14 -15.88 5.59 -15.75
C SER A 14 -14.57 6.35 -15.58
N PRO A 15 -14.10 7.11 -16.58
CA PRO A 15 -12.83 7.76 -16.44
C PRO A 15 -13.03 8.80 -15.36
N LEU A 16 -12.17 8.82 -14.34
CA LEU A 16 -11.68 10.11 -13.90
C LEU A 16 -11.22 10.79 -15.18
N SER A 17 -12.02 11.74 -15.66
CA SER A 17 -11.85 12.33 -16.98
C SER A 17 -10.38 12.70 -17.16
N SER A 18 -9.83 12.41 -18.33
CA SER A 18 -8.48 12.82 -18.75
C SER A 18 -8.24 14.35 -18.65
N SER A 19 -9.26 15.12 -18.24
CA SER A 19 -9.19 16.53 -17.88
C SER A 19 -8.54 16.80 -16.52
N GLY A 20 -8.30 15.80 -15.66
CA GLY A 20 -7.61 15.99 -14.37
C GLY A 20 -8.38 16.85 -13.36
N GLN A 21 -9.65 17.17 -13.62
CA GLN A 21 -10.50 17.96 -12.72
C GLN A 21 -11.30 17.04 -11.80
N LEU A 22 -11.02 17.15 -10.51
CA LEU A 22 -11.83 16.52 -9.46
C LEU A 22 -13.02 17.43 -9.13
N PRO A 23 -14.21 16.85 -8.88
CA PRO A 23 -15.30 17.62 -8.31
C PRO A 23 -14.89 18.14 -6.92
N ALA A 24 -15.23 19.40 -6.65
CA ALA A 24 -15.12 19.94 -5.30
C ALA A 24 -16.07 19.17 -4.36
N PHE A 25 -15.67 19.05 -3.09
CA PHE A 25 -16.48 18.44 -2.03
C PHE A 25 -16.68 19.43 -0.88
N THR A 26 -17.82 19.32 -0.21
CA THR A 26 -18.22 20.18 0.90
C THR A 26 -18.51 19.39 2.18
N SER A 27 -18.17 18.10 2.20
CA SER A 27 -18.32 17.22 3.36
C SER A 27 -17.16 16.23 3.44
N ILE A 28 -16.98 15.63 4.62
CA ILE A 28 -15.96 14.61 4.88
C ILE A 28 -16.22 13.37 4.02
N GLU A 29 -17.48 12.96 3.87
CA GLU A 29 -17.90 11.84 3.02
C GLU A 29 -17.59 12.13 1.55
N GLY A 30 -17.84 13.35 1.08
CA GLY A 30 -17.48 13.76 -0.27
C GLY A 30 -15.97 13.74 -0.51
N ALA A 31 -15.18 14.18 0.48
CA ALA A 31 -13.72 14.10 0.44
C ALA A 31 -13.24 12.65 0.38
N ARG A 32 -13.82 11.79 1.20
CA ARG A 32 -13.58 10.35 1.26
C ARG A 32 -13.86 9.67 -0.06
N ASP A 33 -15.07 9.83 -0.59
CA ASP A 33 -15.50 9.14 -1.81
C ASP A 33 -14.69 9.61 -3.02
N CYS A 34 -14.29 10.89 -3.03
CA CYS A 34 -13.37 11.43 -4.03
C CYS A 34 -11.98 10.80 -3.93
N LEU A 35 -11.42 10.68 -2.71
CA LEU A 35 -10.12 10.05 -2.48
C LEU A 35 -10.12 8.57 -2.87
N HIS A 36 -11.20 7.84 -2.58
CA HIS A 36 -11.31 6.41 -2.94
C HIS A 36 -11.17 6.19 -4.45
N LYS A 37 -11.75 7.07 -5.28
CA LYS A 37 -11.58 6.99 -6.75
C LYS A 37 -10.12 7.19 -7.18
N ILE A 38 -9.40 8.09 -6.52
CA ILE A 38 -7.98 8.33 -6.79
C ILE A 38 -7.16 7.13 -6.33
N LEU A 39 -7.47 6.58 -5.17
CA LEU A 39 -6.84 5.37 -4.64
C LEU A 39 -7.02 4.18 -5.59
N GLU A 40 -8.23 3.94 -6.09
CA GLU A 40 -8.50 2.90 -7.11
C GLU A 40 -7.67 3.10 -8.37
N PHE A 41 -7.54 4.34 -8.84
CA PHE A 41 -6.72 4.68 -9.99
C PHE A 41 -5.23 4.38 -9.75
N VAL A 42 -4.69 4.80 -8.60
CA VAL A 42 -3.29 4.55 -8.19
C VAL A 42 -3.03 3.05 -8.00
N GLN A 43 -3.95 2.31 -7.39
CA GLN A 43 -3.84 0.86 -7.25
C GLN A 43 -3.85 0.16 -8.62
N GLY A 44 -4.68 0.63 -9.55
CA GLY A 44 -4.70 0.14 -10.92
C GLY A 44 -3.35 0.32 -11.61
N LEU A 45 -2.77 1.51 -11.52
CA LEU A 45 -1.45 1.83 -12.07
C LEU A 45 -0.37 0.91 -11.48
N ARG A 46 -0.33 0.76 -10.15
CA ARG A 46 0.60 -0.16 -9.47
C ARG A 46 0.51 -1.58 -10.02
N LEU A 47 -0.70 -2.11 -10.21
CA LEU A 47 -0.90 -3.46 -10.73
C LEU A 47 -0.47 -3.59 -12.19
N GLN A 48 -0.71 -2.57 -13.02
CA GLN A 48 -0.24 -2.54 -14.42
C GLN A 48 1.29 -2.56 -14.47
N VAL A 49 1.95 -1.75 -13.63
CA VAL A 49 3.41 -1.72 -13.49
C VAL A 49 3.94 -3.09 -13.08
N PHE A 50 3.34 -3.70 -12.04
CA PHE A 50 3.72 -5.03 -11.59
C PHE A 50 3.66 -6.05 -12.73
N GLN A 51 2.56 -6.08 -13.48
CA GLN A 51 2.37 -7.01 -14.60
C GLN A 51 3.37 -6.79 -15.73
N VAL A 52 3.66 -5.54 -16.06
CA VAL A 52 4.64 -5.18 -17.09
C VAL A 52 6.02 -5.69 -16.68
N HIS A 53 6.41 -5.56 -15.41
CA HIS A 53 7.73 -5.95 -14.93
C HIS A 53 7.87 -7.42 -14.50
N SER A 54 6.78 -8.14 -14.18
CA SER A 54 6.87 -9.54 -13.71
C SER A 54 7.12 -10.56 -14.83
N SER A 55 6.74 -10.28 -16.07
CA SER A 55 6.64 -11.32 -17.11
C SER A 55 6.98 -10.86 -18.54
N SER A 56 7.48 -9.64 -18.74
CA SER A 56 7.60 -9.05 -20.09
C SER A 56 9.03 -8.84 -20.55
N SER A 57 9.23 -8.81 -21.88
CA SER A 57 10.53 -8.49 -22.48
C SER A 57 10.89 -7.01 -22.34
N PRO A 58 12.18 -6.64 -22.39
CA PRO A 58 12.62 -5.24 -22.34
C PRO A 58 11.95 -4.34 -23.39
N GLU A 59 11.71 -4.85 -24.60
CA GLU A 59 11.03 -4.12 -25.67
C GLU A 59 9.58 -3.82 -25.33
N TYR A 60 8.87 -4.77 -24.71
CA TYR A 60 7.49 -4.57 -24.27
C TYR A 60 7.41 -3.54 -23.14
N ILE A 61 8.32 -3.63 -22.15
CA ILE A 61 8.43 -2.65 -21.06
C ILE A 61 8.64 -1.25 -21.65
N SER A 62 9.63 -1.08 -22.53
CA SER A 62 9.90 0.20 -23.18
C SER A 62 8.72 0.75 -23.96
N ALA A 63 7.88 -0.12 -24.57
CA ALA A 63 6.70 0.30 -25.31
C ALA A 63 5.55 0.76 -24.39
N GLN A 64 5.45 0.23 -23.16
CA GLN A 64 4.41 0.61 -22.19
C GLN A 64 4.78 1.86 -21.37
N ASN A 65 6.08 2.13 -21.18
CA ASN A 65 6.56 3.24 -20.34
C ASN A 65 5.85 4.59 -20.60
N PRO A 66 5.68 5.08 -21.85
CA PRO A 66 5.04 6.39 -22.07
C PRO A 66 3.58 6.46 -21.60
N LEU A 67 2.85 5.34 -21.67
CA LEU A 67 1.47 5.26 -21.16
C LEU A 67 1.45 5.27 -19.64
N LEU A 68 2.32 4.49 -19.00
CA LEU A 68 2.45 4.43 -17.55
C LEU A 68 2.89 5.78 -16.96
N GLU A 69 3.83 6.47 -17.61
CA GLU A 69 4.26 7.85 -17.30
C GLU A 69 3.11 8.84 -17.34
N ARG A 70 2.27 8.76 -18.38
CA ARG A 70 1.09 9.61 -18.49
C ARG A 70 0.08 9.34 -17.39
N GLU A 71 -0.18 8.06 -17.07
CA GLU A 71 -1.11 7.68 -16.01
C GLU A 71 -0.59 8.10 -14.62
N GLN A 72 0.71 7.97 -14.36
CA GLN A 72 1.33 8.46 -13.13
C GLN A 72 1.19 9.97 -13.00
N GLN A 73 1.49 10.73 -14.06
CA GLN A 73 1.37 12.19 -14.03
C GLN A 73 -0.09 12.62 -13.76
N ALA A 74 -1.06 11.90 -14.32
CA ALA A 74 -2.47 12.12 -14.01
C ALA A 74 -2.78 11.84 -12.53
N ALA A 75 -2.27 10.73 -11.97
CA ALA A 75 -2.46 10.39 -10.56
C ALA A 75 -1.90 11.48 -9.63
N LEU A 76 -0.69 11.97 -9.92
CA LEU A 76 -0.04 13.05 -9.15
C LEU A 76 -0.87 14.33 -9.17
N LEU A 77 -1.39 14.74 -10.33
CA LEU A 77 -2.26 15.92 -10.45
C LEU A 77 -3.57 15.76 -9.68
N LEU A 78 -4.18 14.57 -9.69
CA LEU A 78 -5.40 14.27 -8.95
C LEU A 78 -5.14 14.33 -7.44
N VAL A 79 -4.08 13.68 -6.95
CA VAL A 79 -3.68 13.70 -5.53
C VAL A 79 -3.45 15.14 -5.05
N GLU A 80 -2.75 15.95 -5.83
CA GLU A 80 -2.45 17.34 -5.49
C GLU A 80 -3.69 18.24 -5.54
N SER A 81 -4.57 18.02 -6.51
CA SER A 81 -5.87 18.70 -6.58
C SER A 81 -6.75 18.37 -5.37
N TRP A 82 -6.79 17.09 -4.97
CA TRP A 82 -7.52 16.64 -3.79
C TRP A 82 -6.96 17.27 -2.51
N ARG A 83 -5.63 17.31 -2.35
CA ARG A 83 -4.97 17.97 -1.19
C ARG A 83 -5.43 19.42 -1.04
N ARG A 84 -5.37 20.20 -2.13
CA ARG A 84 -5.79 21.61 -2.14
C ARG A 84 -7.27 21.77 -1.81
N ASN A 85 -8.14 20.91 -2.33
CA ASN A 85 -9.57 20.93 -2.01
C ASN A 85 -9.83 20.62 -0.53
N LEU A 86 -9.11 19.64 0.05
CA LEU A 86 -9.22 19.33 1.47
C LEU A 86 -8.73 20.49 2.33
N GLU A 87 -7.58 21.10 2.01
CA GLU A 87 -7.05 22.26 2.73
C GLU A 87 -8.02 23.43 2.72
N HIS A 88 -8.65 23.70 1.57
CA HIS A 88 -9.68 24.73 1.48
C HIS A 88 -10.92 24.39 2.33
N PHE A 89 -11.31 23.11 2.41
CA PHE A 89 -12.44 22.65 3.22
C PHE A 89 -12.16 22.76 4.74
N ILE A 90 -11.00 22.30 5.21
CA ILE A 90 -10.66 22.26 6.65
C ILE A 90 -10.29 23.63 7.24
N THR A 91 -9.92 24.60 6.40
CA THR A 91 -9.60 25.98 6.83
C THR A 91 -10.85 26.83 7.02
N GLN A 92 -12.04 26.32 6.68
CA GLN A 92 -13.30 27.01 6.93
C GLN A 92 -13.58 27.08 8.44
N PRO A 93 -14.09 28.21 8.97
CA PRO A 93 -14.30 28.40 10.42
C PRO A 93 -15.16 27.30 11.07
N ALA A 94 -16.13 26.76 10.34
CA ALA A 94 -17.02 25.69 10.80
C ALA A 94 -16.31 24.37 11.10
N MET A 95 -15.13 24.11 10.50
CA MET A 95 -14.37 22.86 10.63
C MET A 95 -13.20 22.95 11.62
N SER A 96 -12.91 24.14 12.17
CA SER A 96 -11.76 24.35 13.06
C SER A 96 -11.80 23.53 14.35
N ALA A 97 -12.99 23.22 14.88
CA ALA A 97 -13.16 22.39 16.07
C ALA A 97 -12.99 20.87 15.80
N ASP A 98 -13.08 20.44 14.54
CA ASP A 98 -13.16 19.02 14.16
C ASP A 98 -11.87 18.49 13.52
N GLN A 99 -10.79 19.29 13.46
CA GLN A 99 -9.54 18.96 12.75
C GLN A 99 -8.87 17.65 13.19
N HIS A 100 -9.21 17.14 14.38
CA HIS A 100 -8.69 15.90 14.96
C HIS A 100 -9.76 14.80 15.09
N SER A 101 -10.86 14.89 14.32
CA SER A 101 -11.84 13.81 14.26
C SER A 101 -11.24 12.55 13.65
N GLN A 102 -11.78 11.39 14.07
CA GLN A 102 -11.33 10.10 13.56
C GLN A 102 -11.39 10.04 12.02
N ALA A 103 -12.45 10.60 11.43
CA ALA A 103 -12.64 10.62 9.99
C ALA A 103 -11.55 11.42 9.27
N LEU A 104 -11.15 12.59 9.77
CA LEU A 104 -10.06 13.37 9.18
C LEU A 104 -8.69 12.71 9.37
N LEU A 105 -8.46 12.03 10.50
CA LEU A 105 -7.23 11.25 10.73
C LEU A 105 -7.13 10.08 9.75
N ILE A 106 -8.22 9.34 9.54
CA ILE A 106 -8.30 8.27 8.53
C ILE A 106 -8.06 8.85 7.14
N LEU A 107 -8.75 9.93 6.77
CA LEU A 107 -8.57 10.58 5.47
C LEU A 107 -7.13 11.02 5.23
N ARG A 108 -6.47 11.57 6.26
CA ARG A 108 -5.06 11.95 6.18
C ARG A 108 -4.17 10.74 5.91
N ALA A 109 -4.36 9.64 6.64
CA ALA A 109 -3.59 8.41 6.45
C ALA A 109 -3.81 7.82 5.03
N GLN A 110 -5.06 7.79 4.57
CA GLN A 110 -5.43 7.31 3.23
C GLN A 110 -4.85 8.20 2.12
N TYR A 111 -4.85 9.53 2.32
CA TYR A 111 -4.24 10.47 1.38
C TYR A 111 -2.74 10.25 1.26
N LEU A 112 -2.04 10.18 2.40
CA LEU A 112 -0.59 10.00 2.42
C LEU A 112 -0.18 8.71 1.71
N ILE A 113 -0.90 7.61 1.93
CA ILE A 113 -0.57 6.37 1.23
C ILE A 113 -0.90 6.40 -0.26
N THR A 114 -1.98 7.10 -0.65
CA THR A 114 -2.32 7.32 -2.06
C THR A 114 -1.26 8.16 -2.77
N LYS A 115 -0.75 9.22 -2.11
CA LYS A 115 0.34 10.06 -2.59
C LYS A 115 1.62 9.25 -2.82
N ILE A 116 2.04 8.47 -1.81
CA ILE A 116 3.22 7.61 -1.91
C ILE A 116 3.07 6.62 -3.06
N GLY A 117 1.89 5.98 -3.18
CA GLY A 117 1.61 5.04 -4.27
C GLY A 117 1.71 5.68 -5.66
N ALA A 118 1.20 6.90 -5.82
CA ALA A 118 1.30 7.64 -7.08
C ALA A 118 2.77 7.94 -7.42
N CYS A 119 3.60 8.34 -6.45
CA CYS A 119 5.02 8.63 -6.68
C CYS A 119 5.85 7.37 -6.99
N ALA A 120 5.60 6.25 -6.31
CA ALA A 120 6.45 5.05 -6.39
C ALA A 120 6.19 4.15 -7.62
N SER A 121 5.33 4.57 -8.56
CA SER A 121 4.75 3.65 -9.54
C SER A 121 5.65 3.27 -10.72
N LEU A 122 6.70 4.02 -11.11
CA LEU A 122 7.33 3.78 -12.44
C LEU A 122 8.78 3.36 -12.46
N ASP A 123 9.57 3.71 -11.45
CA ASP A 123 11.00 3.41 -11.47
C ASP A 123 11.54 3.20 -10.04
N PRO A 124 11.84 1.94 -9.64
CA PRO A 124 12.44 1.64 -8.35
C PRO A 124 13.77 2.37 -8.15
N SER A 125 14.58 2.51 -9.21
CA SER A 125 15.92 3.10 -9.12
C SER A 125 15.88 4.61 -8.89
N LYS A 126 14.76 5.26 -9.24
CA LYS A 126 14.52 6.69 -9.02
C LYS A 126 13.65 6.97 -7.80
N THR A 127 13.16 5.94 -7.11
CA THR A 127 12.34 6.11 -5.92
C THR A 127 13.25 6.50 -4.75
N ASN A 128 13.31 7.79 -4.43
CA ASN A 128 14.03 8.24 -3.25
C ASN A 128 13.23 7.89 -1.99
N HIS A 129 13.61 6.82 -1.31
CA HIS A 129 12.94 6.36 -0.10
C HIS A 129 12.95 7.38 1.05
N GLU A 130 13.93 8.29 1.08
CA GLU A 130 14.00 9.34 2.10
C GLU A 130 12.96 10.45 1.86
N GLU A 131 12.60 10.70 0.60
CA GLU A 131 11.66 11.76 0.23
C GLU A 131 10.27 11.57 0.87
N HIS A 132 9.86 10.31 1.06
CA HIS A 132 8.57 9.96 1.64
C HIS A 132 8.63 9.62 3.13
N LEU A 133 9.78 9.71 3.80
CA LEU A 133 9.88 9.39 5.22
C LEU A 133 8.95 10.25 6.07
N GLY A 134 8.82 11.53 5.73
CA GLY A 134 7.87 12.45 6.38
C GLY A 134 6.41 12.01 6.21
N ASP A 135 6.05 11.53 5.01
CA ASP A 135 4.70 11.04 4.71
C ASP A 135 4.40 9.75 5.50
N PHE A 136 5.33 8.79 5.55
CA PHE A 136 5.17 7.56 6.35
C PHE A 136 5.04 7.85 7.85
N LYS A 137 5.85 8.77 8.39
CA LYS A 137 5.71 9.23 9.78
C LYS A 137 4.34 9.85 10.00
N GLY A 138 3.86 10.67 9.06
CA GLY A 138 2.52 11.25 9.08
C GLY A 138 1.41 10.21 9.18
N ILE A 139 1.53 9.07 8.49
CA ILE A 139 0.59 7.94 8.60
C ILE A 139 0.61 7.37 10.02
N THR A 140 1.79 7.05 10.56
CA THR A 140 1.89 6.47 11.91
C THR A 140 1.37 7.42 13.00
N VAL A 141 1.62 8.73 12.87
CA VAL A 141 1.11 9.74 13.80
C VAL A 141 -0.41 9.83 13.75
N ALA A 142 -0.99 9.89 12.54
CA ALA A 142 -2.45 9.96 12.39
C ALA A 142 -3.14 8.70 12.93
N ALA A 143 -2.56 7.52 12.66
CA ALA A 143 -3.07 6.26 13.15
C ALA A 143 -2.94 6.12 14.68
N GLU A 144 -1.79 6.47 15.26
CA GLU A 144 -1.58 6.45 16.70
C GLU A 144 -2.58 7.35 17.42
N GLU A 145 -2.76 8.57 16.92
CA GLU A 145 -3.74 9.50 17.48
C GLU A 145 -5.16 8.97 17.36
N GLY A 146 -5.54 8.46 16.18
CA GLY A 146 -6.88 7.95 15.91
C GLY A 146 -7.23 6.72 16.75
N LEU A 147 -6.30 5.77 16.86
CA LEU A 147 -6.46 4.54 17.64
C LEU A 147 -6.46 4.81 19.15
N THR A 148 -5.75 5.84 19.62
CA THR A 148 -5.72 6.22 21.04
C THR A 148 -6.96 6.99 21.47
N LYS A 149 -7.39 7.98 20.66
CA LYS A 149 -8.56 8.82 20.97
C LYS A 149 -9.88 8.12 20.74
N PHE A 150 -9.93 7.21 19.77
CA PHE A 150 -11.14 6.51 19.34
C PHE A 150 -10.86 4.99 19.33
N PRO A 151 -10.66 4.40 20.52
CA PRO A 151 -10.41 2.97 20.63
C PRO A 151 -11.62 2.17 20.12
N LEU A 152 -11.35 1.01 19.54
CA LEU A 152 -12.40 0.09 19.12
C LEU A 152 -13.03 -0.56 20.36
N GLU A 153 -14.36 -0.63 20.39
CA GLU A 153 -15.10 -1.45 21.36
C GLU A 153 -14.81 -2.95 21.11
N GLU A 154 -14.89 -3.79 22.14
CA GLU A 154 -14.48 -5.20 22.05
C GLU A 154 -15.24 -5.96 20.95
N GLU A 155 -16.53 -5.67 20.74
CA GLU A 155 -17.36 -6.25 19.69
C GLU A 155 -16.98 -5.72 18.28
N ALA A 156 -16.57 -4.46 18.19
CA ALA A 156 -16.13 -3.80 16.94
C ALA A 156 -14.73 -4.25 16.48
N MET A 157 -13.97 -4.94 17.34
CA MET A 157 -12.71 -5.58 16.97
C MET A 157 -12.89 -6.73 15.97
N SER A 158 -14.12 -7.20 15.73
CA SER A 158 -14.39 -8.35 14.86
C SER A 158 -14.40 -8.01 13.36
N PHE A 159 -14.99 -6.86 12.96
CA PHE A 159 -15.17 -6.52 11.54
C PHE A 159 -15.60 -5.05 11.33
N SER A 160 -14.91 -4.33 10.42
CA SER A 160 -15.35 -3.04 9.86
C SER A 160 -15.53 -3.14 8.34
N PHE A 161 -16.59 -2.53 7.81
CA PHE A 161 -16.79 -2.38 6.36
C PHE A 161 -16.05 -1.17 5.78
N GLU A 162 -15.75 -0.18 6.61
CA GLU A 162 -15.05 1.03 6.18
C GLU A 162 -13.53 0.88 6.29
N MET A 163 -12.81 1.39 5.28
CA MET A 163 -11.35 1.49 5.28
C MET A 163 -10.89 2.44 6.39
N SER A 164 -10.09 1.93 7.33
CA SER A 164 -9.57 2.69 8.47
C SER A 164 -8.04 2.77 8.34
N PHE A 165 -7.30 2.44 9.40
CA PHE A 165 -5.85 2.59 9.45
C PHE A 165 -5.08 1.33 9.02
N LEU A 166 -5.71 0.15 8.93
CA LEU A 166 -4.99 -1.10 8.64
C LEU A 166 -4.27 -1.05 7.29
N ALA A 167 -4.93 -0.60 6.23
CA ALA A 167 -4.32 -0.55 4.90
C ALA A 167 -3.14 0.44 4.79
N PRO A 168 -3.26 1.71 5.25
CA PRO A 168 -2.14 2.64 5.31
C PRO A 168 -0.97 2.13 6.15
N LEU A 169 -1.24 1.50 7.31
CA LEU A 169 -0.19 0.96 8.18
C LEU A 169 0.51 -0.25 7.56
N TYR A 170 -0.24 -1.17 6.95
CA TYR A 170 0.32 -2.32 6.23
C TYR A 170 1.28 -1.86 5.14
N LEU A 171 0.85 -0.93 4.29
CA LEU A 171 1.70 -0.43 3.22
C LEU A 171 2.88 0.38 3.76
N THR A 172 2.74 1.05 4.89
CA THR A 172 3.87 1.70 5.58
C THR A 172 4.90 0.67 6.03
N ALA A 173 4.47 -0.42 6.67
CA ALA A 173 5.36 -1.51 7.09
C ALA A 173 6.07 -2.19 5.90
N LEU A 174 5.40 -2.29 4.75
CA LEU A 174 5.97 -2.87 3.53
C LEU A 174 6.93 -1.94 2.79
N LYS A 175 6.60 -0.66 2.64
CA LYS A 175 7.26 0.25 1.68
C LYS A 175 8.25 1.21 2.32
N CYS A 176 8.09 1.53 3.60
CA CYS A 176 9.05 2.38 4.31
C CYS A 176 10.37 1.63 4.47
N ARG A 177 11.51 2.34 4.40
CA ARG A 177 12.85 1.78 4.64
C ARG A 177 13.44 2.14 6.00
N ASP A 178 12.73 2.96 6.78
CA ASP A 178 13.12 3.29 8.15
C ASP A 178 12.60 2.22 9.13
N SER A 179 13.53 1.48 9.74
CA SER A 179 13.18 0.35 10.60
C SER A 179 12.34 0.74 11.84
N THR A 180 12.46 1.99 12.31
CA THR A 180 11.67 2.49 13.46
C THR A 180 10.22 2.70 13.04
N VAL A 181 10.00 3.38 11.92
CA VAL A 181 8.66 3.64 11.38
C VAL A 181 7.95 2.34 11.01
N ARG A 182 8.66 1.37 10.43
CA ARG A 182 8.08 0.06 10.08
C ARG A 182 7.61 -0.73 11.31
N ARG A 183 8.45 -0.82 12.36
CA ARG A 183 8.07 -1.50 13.61
C ARG A 183 6.90 -0.81 14.29
N LYS A 184 6.90 0.53 14.32
CA LYS A 184 5.77 1.32 14.82
C LYS A 184 4.49 1.05 14.05
N ALA A 185 4.57 0.93 12.71
CA ALA A 185 3.41 0.59 11.90
C ALA A 185 2.85 -0.80 12.25
N LEU A 186 3.70 -1.82 12.41
CA LEU A 186 3.27 -3.16 12.85
C LEU A 186 2.62 -3.15 14.25
N GLU A 187 3.16 -2.38 15.19
CA GLU A 187 2.56 -2.21 16.51
C GLU A 187 1.16 -1.62 16.44
N LEU A 188 0.99 -0.55 15.65
CA LEU A 188 -0.31 0.09 15.46
C LEU A 188 -1.30 -0.82 14.72
N MET A 189 -0.85 -1.64 13.77
CA MET A 189 -1.71 -2.63 13.10
C MET A 189 -2.34 -3.58 14.11
N ARG A 190 -1.66 -3.95 15.20
CA ARG A 190 -2.22 -4.84 16.23
C ARG A 190 -3.39 -4.22 16.98
N LEU A 191 -3.50 -2.89 16.97
CA LEU A 191 -4.57 -2.13 17.62
C LEU A 191 -5.77 -1.87 16.70
N THR A 192 -5.67 -2.14 15.40
CA THR A 192 -6.82 -2.00 14.47
C THR A 192 -7.83 -3.13 14.65
N GLY A 193 -8.97 -3.08 13.98
CA GLY A 193 -9.92 -4.20 13.96
C GLY A 193 -9.30 -5.45 13.31
N ALA A 194 -9.81 -6.63 13.63
CA ALA A 194 -9.33 -7.90 13.07
C ALA A 194 -9.51 -7.98 11.56
N LYS A 195 -10.49 -7.25 11.01
CA LYS A 195 -10.83 -7.25 9.58
C LYS A 195 -11.35 -5.90 9.10
N GLU A 196 -10.79 -5.39 8.01
CA GLU A 196 -11.27 -4.21 7.28
C GLU A 196 -11.65 -4.61 5.85
N GLY A 197 -12.96 -4.75 5.57
CA GLY A 197 -13.40 -5.29 4.28
C GLY A 197 -12.89 -6.73 4.04
N LEU A 198 -11.96 -6.91 3.10
CA LEU A 198 -11.31 -8.21 2.85
C LEU A 198 -9.94 -8.35 3.51
N TRP A 199 -9.46 -7.30 4.16
CA TRP A 199 -8.14 -7.23 4.74
C TRP A 199 -8.17 -7.83 6.13
N LEU A 200 -7.48 -8.95 6.32
CA LEU A 200 -7.36 -9.60 7.62
C LEU A 200 -6.09 -9.12 8.31
N ARG A 201 -6.22 -8.54 9.50
CA ARG A 201 -5.10 -7.96 10.26
C ARG A 201 -3.96 -8.97 10.47
N ALA A 202 -4.29 -10.20 10.89
CA ALA A 202 -3.31 -11.25 11.14
C ALA A 202 -2.50 -11.62 9.88
N GLU A 203 -3.18 -11.73 8.73
CA GLU A 203 -2.55 -12.02 7.44
C GLU A 203 -1.60 -10.90 7.03
N LEU A 204 -2.05 -9.65 7.12
CA LEU A 204 -1.24 -8.50 6.71
C LEU A 204 -0.03 -8.28 7.62
N ILE A 205 -0.18 -8.50 8.92
CA ILE A 205 0.95 -8.49 9.86
C ILE A 205 1.96 -9.58 9.48
N CYS A 206 1.48 -10.80 9.16
CA CYS A 206 2.33 -11.91 8.75
C CYS A 206 3.15 -11.56 7.49
N VAL A 207 2.49 -11.07 6.44
CA VAL A 207 3.14 -10.69 5.18
C VAL A 207 4.11 -9.51 5.39
N ALA A 208 3.71 -8.47 6.13
CA ALA A 208 4.55 -7.31 6.37
C ALA A 208 5.78 -7.64 7.22
N ALA A 209 5.61 -8.42 8.30
CA ALA A 209 6.72 -8.88 9.13
C ALA A 209 7.71 -9.74 8.32
N ARG A 210 7.19 -10.65 7.48
CA ARG A 210 8.03 -11.48 6.63
C ARG A 210 8.84 -10.65 5.63
N ALA A 211 8.20 -9.70 4.95
CA ALA A 211 8.90 -8.79 4.05
C ALA A 211 9.99 -8.00 4.80
N MET A 212 9.68 -7.46 5.99
CA MET A 212 10.65 -6.76 6.84
C MET A 212 11.86 -7.63 7.19
N GLU A 213 11.65 -8.86 7.65
CA GLU A 213 12.73 -9.78 8.01
C GLU A 213 13.65 -10.08 6.83
N LEU A 214 13.10 -10.26 5.64
CA LEU A 214 13.85 -10.50 4.41
C LEU A 214 14.67 -9.27 3.97
N GLU A 215 14.11 -8.06 4.06
CA GLU A 215 14.83 -6.83 3.69
C GLU A 215 15.90 -6.44 4.72
N GLU A 216 15.65 -6.68 6.01
CA GLU A 216 16.58 -6.39 7.12
C GLU A 216 17.67 -7.47 7.29
N GLY A 217 17.65 -8.53 6.46
CA GLY A 217 18.63 -9.62 6.51
C GLY A 217 18.49 -10.53 7.73
N LEU A 218 17.34 -10.49 8.41
CA LEU A 218 17.02 -11.33 9.57
C LEU A 218 16.53 -12.72 9.16
N ALA A 219 16.12 -12.90 7.90
CA ALA A 219 15.72 -14.18 7.34
C ALA A 219 16.23 -14.35 5.90
N VAL A 220 16.30 -15.61 5.45
CA VAL A 220 16.61 -15.97 4.06
C VAL A 220 15.40 -16.65 3.44
N PHE A 221 15.15 -16.35 2.17
CA PHE A 221 14.11 -17.00 1.39
C PHE A 221 14.44 -18.48 1.17
N GLY A 222 13.46 -19.38 1.39
CA GLY A 222 13.58 -20.80 1.06
C GLY A 222 14.44 -21.68 1.99
N SER A 223 14.64 -21.29 3.25
CA SER A 223 15.42 -22.12 4.21
C SER A 223 14.64 -23.35 4.72
N GLU A 224 14.46 -24.34 3.85
CA GLU A 224 14.54 -25.75 4.25
C GLU A 224 15.58 -26.45 3.34
N GLY A 225 16.80 -26.64 3.86
CA GLY A 225 17.68 -27.70 3.37
C GLY A 225 18.88 -27.38 2.46
N ASN A 226 19.57 -26.24 2.59
CA ASN A 226 20.96 -26.18 2.10
C ASN A 226 21.86 -25.18 2.86
N PRO A 227 22.81 -25.63 3.70
CA PRO A 227 23.70 -24.74 4.46
C PRO A 227 24.93 -24.25 3.67
N SER A 228 24.90 -24.34 2.34
CA SER A 228 26.06 -24.07 1.48
C SER A 228 25.75 -22.97 0.48
N GLY A 229 25.87 -21.72 0.93
CA GLY A 229 25.72 -20.57 0.05
C GLY A 229 25.38 -19.30 0.81
N THR A 230 26.27 -18.84 1.68
CA THR A 230 26.34 -17.42 2.04
C THR A 230 26.71 -16.64 0.77
N THR A 231 25.73 -16.43 -0.09
CA THR A 231 25.83 -15.36 -1.07
C THR A 231 25.66 -14.09 -0.25
N ASP A 232 26.72 -13.28 -0.24
CA ASP A 232 26.73 -11.87 0.13
C ASP A 232 25.79 -11.13 -0.84
N ARG A 233 24.50 -11.45 -0.74
CA ARG A 233 23.43 -10.85 -1.52
C ARG A 233 23.08 -9.62 -0.68
N GLY A 234 23.43 -8.45 -1.20
CA GLY A 234 23.10 -7.17 -0.57
C GLY A 234 21.60 -7.10 -0.20
N PRO A 235 21.20 -6.10 0.60
CA PRO A 235 19.83 -6.00 1.11
C PRO A 235 18.82 -6.16 -0.03
N VAL A 236 17.94 -7.16 0.09
CA VAL A 236 16.87 -7.37 -0.88
C VAL A 236 15.90 -6.20 -0.69
N LEU A 237 15.68 -5.42 -1.75
CA LEU A 237 14.67 -4.36 -1.73
C LEU A 237 13.47 -4.83 -2.54
N PHE A 238 12.34 -5.05 -1.87
CA PHE A 238 11.10 -5.39 -2.55
C PHE A 238 10.53 -4.12 -3.17
N PHE A 239 10.45 -4.11 -4.49
CA PHE A 239 9.70 -3.09 -5.20
C PHE A 239 8.22 -3.27 -4.93
N ASP A 240 7.73 -4.51 -4.96
CA ASP A 240 6.35 -4.80 -4.63
C ASP A 240 6.10 -6.15 -3.97
N VAL A 241 5.03 -6.22 -3.18
CA VAL A 241 4.58 -7.43 -2.49
C VAL A 241 3.09 -7.61 -2.74
N LEU A 242 2.72 -8.74 -3.33
CA LEU A 242 1.34 -9.13 -3.59
C LEU A 242 0.99 -10.36 -2.73
N ALA A 243 0.04 -10.19 -1.81
CA ALA A 243 -0.58 -11.28 -1.10
C ALA A 243 -1.78 -11.82 -1.91
N GLY A 244 -1.83 -13.14 -2.10
CA GLY A 244 -2.96 -13.86 -2.65
C GLY A 244 -4.12 -13.96 -1.65
N LEU A 245 -5.20 -14.65 -2.05
CA LEU A 245 -6.27 -14.96 -1.10
C LEU A 245 -5.79 -15.98 -0.09
N ASN A 246 -6.05 -15.72 1.19
CA ASN A 246 -5.80 -16.71 2.21
C ASN A 246 -6.73 -17.93 2.06
N TYR A 247 -6.24 -19.08 2.49
CA TYR A 247 -6.99 -20.34 2.48
C TYR A 247 -6.70 -21.16 3.73
N ARG A 248 -7.64 -22.04 4.09
CA ARG A 248 -7.48 -22.93 5.24
C ARG A 248 -7.17 -24.36 4.80
N LYS A 249 -6.18 -24.96 5.44
CA LYS A 249 -5.79 -26.37 5.26
C LYS A 249 -5.37 -26.94 6.61
N ASP A 250 -5.90 -28.10 6.99
CA ASP A 250 -5.56 -28.78 8.25
C ASP A 250 -5.70 -27.89 9.50
N GLY A 251 -6.77 -27.07 9.55
CA GLY A 251 -7.06 -26.13 10.64
C GLY A 251 -6.20 -24.86 10.63
N LYS A 252 -5.20 -24.76 9.76
CA LYS A 252 -4.27 -23.63 9.66
C LYS A 252 -4.65 -22.70 8.52
N THR A 253 -4.31 -21.42 8.65
CA THR A 253 -4.54 -20.40 7.63
C THR A 253 -3.25 -20.10 6.88
N PHE A 254 -3.29 -20.13 5.56
CA PHE A 254 -2.14 -19.89 4.68
C PHE A 254 -2.42 -18.72 3.74
N VAL A 255 -1.36 -18.03 3.32
CA VAL A 255 -1.42 -17.00 2.29
C VAL A 255 -0.23 -17.16 1.34
N ASP A 256 -0.50 -17.19 0.04
CA ASP A 256 0.57 -17.21 -0.97
C ASP A 256 1.02 -15.76 -1.24
N VAL A 257 2.33 -15.53 -1.23
CA VAL A 257 2.91 -14.19 -1.39
C VAL A 257 3.86 -14.18 -2.57
N VAL A 258 3.72 -13.17 -3.42
CA VAL A 258 4.59 -12.90 -4.57
C VAL A 258 5.35 -11.60 -4.32
N TYR A 259 6.68 -11.70 -4.34
CA TYR A 259 7.59 -10.56 -4.20
C TYR A 259 8.17 -10.19 -5.56
N LEU A 260 8.17 -8.90 -5.87
CA LEU A 260 8.84 -8.33 -7.02
C LEU A 260 10.04 -7.50 -6.51
N THR A 261 11.24 -7.90 -6.91
CA THR A 261 12.50 -7.23 -6.54
C THR A 261 13.15 -6.62 -7.76
N TYR A 262 13.85 -5.52 -7.56
CA TYR A 262 14.66 -4.87 -8.58
C TYR A 262 16.16 -4.97 -8.20
N ASP A 263 16.95 -5.56 -9.08
CA ASP A 263 18.40 -5.68 -8.96
C ASP A 263 19.09 -4.90 -10.09
N ALA A 264 19.62 -3.72 -9.76
CA ALA A 264 20.33 -2.86 -10.71
C ALA A 264 21.60 -3.52 -11.27
N THR A 265 22.16 -4.52 -10.56
CA THR A 265 23.42 -5.19 -10.93
C THR A 265 23.20 -6.42 -11.81
N SER A 266 21.98 -6.95 -11.83
CA SER A 266 21.57 -8.08 -12.65
C SER A 266 21.27 -7.65 -14.09
N ALA A 267 21.68 -8.45 -15.08
CA ALA A 267 21.30 -8.26 -16.48
C ALA A 267 19.77 -8.36 -16.70
N GLN A 268 19.11 -9.14 -15.84
CA GLN A 268 17.65 -9.23 -15.78
C GLN A 268 17.22 -8.47 -14.53
N HIS A 269 17.05 -7.15 -14.65
CA HIS A 269 16.82 -6.24 -13.51
C HIS A 269 15.65 -6.62 -12.60
N TRP A 270 14.63 -7.32 -13.12
CA TRP A 270 13.43 -7.68 -12.39
C TRP A 270 13.40 -9.16 -12.07
N HIS A 271 13.10 -9.48 -10.81
CA HIS A 271 12.95 -10.86 -10.34
C HIS A 271 11.66 -11.02 -9.54
N THR A 272 11.04 -12.19 -9.69
CA THR A 272 9.86 -12.58 -8.92
C THR A 272 10.18 -13.75 -8.02
N MET A 273 9.73 -13.69 -6.76
CA MET A 273 9.88 -14.76 -5.77
C MET A 273 8.51 -15.09 -5.17
N GLN A 274 8.28 -16.36 -4.82
CA GLN A 274 6.98 -16.82 -4.31
C GLN A 274 7.14 -17.76 -3.11
N GLU A 275 6.41 -17.51 -2.04
CA GLU A 275 6.33 -18.42 -0.89
C GLU A 275 4.92 -18.50 -0.34
N THR A 276 4.63 -19.57 0.41
CA THR A 276 3.37 -19.72 1.15
C THR A 276 3.65 -19.49 2.62
N LEU A 277 3.00 -18.51 3.22
CA LEU A 277 3.13 -18.19 4.64
C LEU A 277 2.02 -18.84 5.45
N LEU A 278 2.39 -19.37 6.62
CA LEU A 278 1.46 -19.78 7.66
C LEU A 278 1.09 -18.55 8.50
N VAL A 279 -0.17 -18.13 8.43
CA VAL A 279 -0.69 -17.00 9.22
C VAL A 279 -0.87 -17.47 10.67
N GLY A 280 -0.16 -16.82 11.60
CA GLY A 280 -0.32 -17.06 13.03
C GLY A 280 -1.74 -16.73 13.50
N GLU A 281 -2.24 -17.50 14.47
CA GLU A 281 -3.53 -17.26 15.12
C GLU A 281 -3.54 -15.99 15.98
#